data_AF-A0A1G4SH51-F1
#
_entry.id   AF-A0A1G4SH51-F1
#
_cell.length_a   1.000
_cell.length_b   1.000
_cell.length_c   1.000
_cell.angle_alpha   90.00
_cell.angle_beta   90.00
_cell.angle_gamma   90.00
#
_symmetry.space_group_name_H-M   'P 1'
#
loop_
_entity.id
_entity.type
_entity.pdbx_description
1 polymer ?
#
loop_
_entity_poly.entity_id
_entity_poly.type
_entity_poly.pdbx_seq_one_letter_code
_entity_poly.pdbx_strand_id
1 'polypeptide(L)'
;MDQQEYGRYLIGLIDEEAPDGEIGRDAFYGYFQIFRPSGEGVEAIFAPLANREVYLKRLAPIYDMLDPEDFKGDSVPGYFIAKSGSVSEDVLRGYGEQLITGMKQLMEEHADVDGAAEAASYLAEIHQIVILPRAGKI
;
A
#
# COMPACT_ATOMS: atom_id res chain seq x y z
N MET A 1 -5.21 -14.11 20.68
CA MET A 1 -6.06 -12.97 20.37
C MET A 1 -6.82 -13.28 19.11
N ASP A 2 -8.14 -13.24 19.15
CA ASP A 2 -8.99 -13.36 17.97
C ASP A 2 -9.18 -12.01 17.24
N GLN A 3 -9.91 -12.02 16.12
CA GLN A 3 -10.15 -10.82 15.30
C GLN A 3 -10.87 -9.72 16.07
N GLN A 4 -11.86 -10.07 16.90
CA GLN A 4 -12.69 -9.11 17.62
C GLN A 4 -11.93 -8.51 18.80
N GLU A 5 -11.16 -9.33 19.51
CA GLU A 5 -10.23 -8.88 20.55
C GLU A 5 -9.18 -7.93 19.98
N TYR A 6 -8.61 -8.25 18.81
CA TYR A 6 -7.63 -7.39 18.15
C TYR A 6 -8.24 -6.08 17.66
N GLY A 7 -9.43 -6.12 17.07
CA GLY A 7 -10.10 -4.89 16.64
C GLY A 7 -10.39 -3.95 17.80
N ARG A 8 -10.91 -4.46 18.92
CA ARG A 8 -11.13 -3.65 20.13
C ARG A 8 -9.83 -3.10 20.72
N TYR A 9 -8.75 -3.87 20.66
CA TYR A 9 -7.43 -3.39 21.05
C TYR A 9 -7.00 -2.18 20.20
N LEU A 10 -7.15 -2.24 18.88
CA LEU A 10 -6.79 -1.14 17.98
C LEU A 10 -7.66 0.10 18.17
N ILE A 11 -8.96 -0.07 18.37
CA ILE A 11 -9.89 1.04 18.68
C ILE A 11 -9.44 1.77 19.96
N GLY A 12 -9.04 1.02 20.98
CA GLY A 12 -8.50 1.60 22.22
C GLY A 12 -7.20 2.39 22.05
N LEU A 13 -6.47 2.22 20.94
CA LEU A 13 -5.28 3.03 20.64
C LEU A 13 -5.64 4.44 20.12
N ILE A 14 -6.85 4.63 19.59
CA ILE A 14 -7.27 5.87 18.92
C ILE A 14 -8.36 6.64 19.68
N ASP A 15 -8.71 6.17 20.88
CA ASP A 15 -9.77 6.76 21.71
C ASP A 15 -11.11 6.92 20.95
N GLU A 16 -11.37 6.02 19.99
CA GLU A 16 -12.66 5.94 19.29
C GLU A 16 -13.60 4.98 20.00
N GLU A 17 -14.90 5.21 19.87
CA GLU A 17 -15.90 4.26 20.35
C GLU A 17 -15.92 3.03 19.44
N ALA A 18 -15.98 1.84 20.04
CA ALA A 18 -16.10 0.63 19.25
C ALA A 18 -17.46 0.59 18.53
N PRO A 19 -17.50 0.22 17.25
CA PRO A 19 -18.75 0.15 16.52
C PRO A 19 -19.68 -0.89 17.13
N ASP A 20 -20.99 -0.63 17.07
CA ASP A 20 -22.01 -1.60 17.42
C ASP A 20 -22.00 -2.75 16.39
N GLY A 21 -21.29 -3.84 16.68
CA GLY A 21 -21.26 -5.03 15.84
C GLY A 21 -19.92 -5.74 15.75
N GLU A 22 -19.79 -6.63 14.77
CA GLU A 22 -18.54 -7.31 14.46
C GLU A 22 -17.58 -6.39 13.71
N ILE A 23 -16.32 -6.35 14.15
CA ILE A 23 -15.28 -5.59 13.47
C ILE A 23 -14.81 -6.37 12.24
N GLY A 24 -15.08 -5.83 11.05
CA GLY A 24 -14.66 -6.40 9.77
C GLY A 24 -13.15 -6.30 9.55
N ARG A 25 -12.59 -7.14 8.67
CA ARG A 25 -11.15 -7.14 8.37
C ARG A 25 -10.70 -5.88 7.62
N ASP A 26 -11.61 -5.32 6.84
CA ASP A 26 -11.47 -4.06 6.12
C ASP A 26 -11.26 -2.86 7.05
N ALA A 27 -11.84 -2.90 8.25
CA ALA A 27 -11.63 -1.87 9.27
C ALA A 27 -10.16 -1.75 9.72
N PHE A 28 -9.36 -2.83 9.61
CA PHE A 28 -7.99 -2.82 10.12
C PHE A 28 -7.00 -2.00 9.29
N TYR A 29 -7.29 -1.77 8.01
CA TYR A 29 -6.38 -1.03 7.14
C TYR A 29 -6.24 0.45 7.56
N GLY A 30 -7.29 1.02 8.14
CA GLY A 30 -7.31 2.40 8.60
C GLY A 30 -6.35 2.68 9.76
N TYR A 31 -6.11 1.72 10.66
CA TYR A 31 -5.33 2.01 11.88
C TYR A 31 -3.87 2.34 11.61
N PHE A 32 -3.26 1.83 10.54
CA PHE A 32 -1.88 2.21 10.19
C PHE A 32 -1.76 3.70 9.80
N GLN A 33 -2.86 4.29 9.34
CA GLN A 33 -2.90 5.63 8.80
C GLN A 33 -2.80 6.72 9.86
N ILE A 34 -3.18 6.42 11.10
CA ILE A 34 -3.17 7.37 12.22
C ILE A 34 -1.76 7.80 12.61
N PHE A 35 -0.76 6.95 12.34
CA PHE A 35 0.63 7.18 12.68
C PHE A 35 1.36 7.98 11.60
N ARG A 36 0.68 8.45 10.56
CA ARG A 36 1.30 9.31 9.54
C ARG A 36 1.61 10.70 10.11
N PRO A 37 2.67 11.37 9.63
CA PRO A 37 3.62 10.88 8.64
C PRO A 37 4.78 10.05 9.21
N SER A 38 5.09 10.16 10.51
CA SER A 38 6.35 9.65 11.07
C SER A 38 6.38 8.13 11.33
N GLY A 39 5.21 7.50 11.49
CA GLY A 39 5.10 6.13 11.98
C GLY A 39 5.34 5.99 13.48
N GLU A 40 5.52 7.09 14.21
CA GLU A 40 5.79 7.06 15.65
C GLU A 40 4.62 6.44 16.41
N GLY A 41 4.87 5.36 17.15
CA GLY A 41 3.85 4.62 17.91
C GLY A 41 3.19 3.47 17.14
N VAL A 42 3.55 3.25 15.87
CA VAL A 42 2.95 2.18 15.05
C VAL A 42 3.25 0.78 15.58
N GLU A 43 4.33 0.60 16.34
CA GLU A 43 4.67 -0.63 17.02
C GLU A 43 3.57 -1.11 17.98
N ALA A 44 2.75 -0.19 18.51
CA ALA A 44 1.62 -0.51 19.37
C ALA A 44 0.61 -1.39 18.63
N ILE A 45 0.31 -1.13 17.35
CA ILE A 45 -0.59 -1.97 16.53
C ILE A 45 -0.17 -3.45 16.61
N PHE A 46 1.13 -3.71 16.53
CA PHE A 46 1.64 -5.07 16.43
C PHE A 46 1.89 -5.72 17.78
N ALA A 47 1.88 -4.98 18.90
CA ALA A 47 2.26 -5.49 20.22
C ALA A 47 1.57 -6.82 20.61
N PRO A 48 0.28 -7.07 20.31
CA PRO A 48 -0.38 -8.32 20.66
C PRO A 48 -0.09 -9.50 19.71
N LEU A 49 0.63 -9.28 18.61
CA LEU A 49 0.88 -10.29 17.58
C LEU A 49 2.18 -11.05 17.85
N ALA A 50 2.17 -12.37 17.63
CA ALA A 50 3.34 -13.23 17.84
C ALA A 50 4.53 -12.89 16.92
N ASN A 51 4.27 -12.36 15.72
CA ASN A 51 5.28 -12.02 14.71
C ASN A 51 5.45 -10.50 14.54
N ARG A 52 5.26 -9.73 15.62
CA ARG A 52 5.22 -8.25 15.57
C ARG A 52 6.42 -7.61 14.88
N GLU A 53 7.63 -8.11 15.11
CA GLU A 53 8.87 -7.59 14.54
C GLU A 53 8.92 -7.78 13.03
N VAL A 54 8.35 -8.88 12.51
CA VAL A 54 8.28 -9.15 11.07
C VAL A 54 7.35 -8.15 10.39
N TYR A 55 6.20 -7.88 10.99
CA TYR A 55 5.24 -6.91 10.45
C TYR A 55 5.77 -5.48 10.55
N LEU A 56 6.34 -5.10 11.70
CA LEU A 56 6.93 -3.78 11.89
C LEU A 56 8.06 -3.51 10.88
N LYS A 57 8.94 -4.49 10.66
CA LYS A 57 10.03 -4.38 9.66
C LYS A 57 9.50 -4.16 8.23
N ARG A 58 8.33 -4.71 7.89
CA ARG A 58 7.69 -4.50 6.58
C ARG A 58 7.03 -3.14 6.46
N LEU A 59 6.47 -2.62 7.55
CA LEU A 59 5.71 -1.38 7.55
C LEU A 59 6.59 -0.13 7.71
N ALA A 60 7.65 -0.19 8.53
CA ALA A 60 8.50 0.97 8.81
C ALA A 60 9.01 1.72 7.54
N PRO A 61 9.47 1.04 6.47
CA PRO A 61 9.91 1.73 5.26
C PRO A 61 8.82 2.57 4.57
N ILE A 62 7.54 2.26 4.80
CA ILE A 62 6.41 3.01 4.25
C ILE A 62 6.31 4.39 4.91
N TYR A 63 6.64 4.53 6.21
CA TYR A 63 6.65 5.85 6.86
C TYR A 63 7.88 6.66 6.48
N ASP A 64 9.05 6.00 6.34
CA ASP A 64 10.29 6.65 5.87
C ASP A 64 10.11 7.33 4.51
N MET A 65 9.23 6.76 3.68
CA MET A 65 8.93 7.28 2.37
C MET A 65 7.95 8.46 2.39
N LEU A 66 7.29 8.85 3.49
CA LEU A 66 6.25 9.91 3.51
C LEU A 66 6.81 11.30 3.75
N ASP A 67 6.39 12.30 2.96
CA ASP A 67 6.83 13.69 3.17
C ASP A 67 6.04 14.33 4.31
N PRO A 68 6.66 14.70 5.43
CA PRO A 68 5.92 15.35 6.52
C PRO A 68 5.27 16.68 6.10
N GLU A 69 5.79 17.36 5.07
CA GLU A 69 5.19 18.59 4.57
C GLU A 69 3.82 18.36 3.91
N ASP A 70 3.58 17.19 3.30
CA ASP A 70 2.29 16.84 2.71
C ASP A 70 1.16 16.74 3.76
N PHE A 71 1.52 16.68 5.05
CA PHE A 71 0.59 16.58 6.18
C PHE A 71 0.46 17.90 6.95
N LYS A 72 1.02 19.00 6.44
CA LYS A 72 0.85 20.36 7.01
C LYS A 72 -0.22 21.13 6.24
N GLY A 73 -1.41 21.26 6.82
CA GLY A 73 -2.49 22.08 6.27
C GLY A 73 -3.87 21.61 6.70
N ASP A 74 -4.90 22.28 6.20
CA ASP A 74 -6.32 21.96 6.53
C ASP A 74 -6.83 20.69 5.83
N SER A 75 -6.07 20.18 4.87
CA SER A 75 -6.36 18.95 4.14
C SER A 75 -5.11 18.08 4.10
N VAL A 76 -5.23 16.85 4.61
CA VAL A 76 -4.14 15.87 4.63
C VAL A 76 -4.47 14.69 3.71
N PRO A 77 -3.46 14.01 3.14
CA PRO A 77 -3.67 12.83 2.33
C PRO A 77 -4.42 11.72 3.07
N GLY A 78 -5.48 11.19 2.43
CA GLY A 78 -6.19 10.00 2.90
C GLY A 78 -5.41 8.70 2.69
N TYR A 79 -4.28 8.74 1.97
CA TYR A 79 -3.47 7.57 1.61
C TYR A 79 -1.98 7.87 1.83
N PHE A 80 -1.16 6.82 1.85
CA PHE A 80 0.29 6.95 1.91
C PHE A 80 0.81 7.56 0.59
N ILE A 81 1.23 8.83 0.63
CA ILE A 81 1.85 9.50 -0.50
C ILE A 81 3.36 9.51 -0.27
N ALA A 82 4.10 8.85 -1.15
CA ALA A 82 5.54 8.88 -1.08
C ALA A 82 6.06 10.30 -1.35
N LYS A 83 7.05 10.73 -0.57
CA LYS A 83 8.02 11.77 -0.88
C LYS A 83 8.29 11.68 -2.36
N SER A 84 8.05 12.78 -3.06
CA SER A 84 8.25 12.87 -4.50
C SER A 84 9.73 12.89 -4.87
N GLY A 85 10.53 11.94 -4.35
CA GLY A 85 11.92 11.75 -4.72
C GLY A 85 12.04 11.49 -6.22
N SER A 86 13.11 12.02 -6.82
CA SER A 86 13.49 11.65 -8.17
C SER A 86 13.95 10.19 -8.16
N VAL A 87 13.08 9.28 -8.58
CA VAL A 87 13.47 7.91 -8.91
C VAL A 87 14.09 7.95 -10.31
N SER A 88 15.24 7.29 -10.49
CA SER A 88 15.89 7.22 -11.81
C SER A 88 14.95 6.56 -12.83
N GLU A 89 14.99 7.02 -14.07
CA GLU A 89 14.19 6.43 -15.15
C GLU A 89 14.42 4.94 -15.33
N ASP A 90 15.65 4.45 -15.07
CA ASP A 90 15.97 3.02 -15.14
C ASP A 90 15.18 2.19 -14.12
N VAL A 91 15.01 2.69 -12.90
CA VAL A 91 14.22 2.02 -11.86
C VAL A 91 12.74 2.04 -12.23
N LEU A 92 12.23 3.17 -12.73
CA LEU A 92 10.83 3.28 -13.18
C LEU A 92 10.55 2.33 -14.36
N ARG A 93 11.50 2.23 -15.30
CA ARG A 93 11.43 1.31 -16.43
C ARG A 93 11.42 -0.13 -15.95
N GLY A 94 12.31 -0.48 -15.01
CA GLY A 94 12.36 -1.80 -14.40
C GLY A 94 11.04 -2.20 -13.72
N TYR A 95 10.37 -1.26 -13.02
CA TYR A 95 9.04 -1.53 -12.46
C TYR A 95 7.99 -1.76 -13.54
N GLY A 96 8.02 -0.99 -14.64
CA GLY A 96 7.13 -1.21 -15.78
C GLY A 96 7.34 -2.59 -16.41
N GLU A 97 8.59 -3.00 -16.62
CA GLU A 97 8.94 -4.31 -17.18
C GLU A 97 8.49 -5.47 -16.28
N GLN A 98 8.71 -5.34 -14.97
CA GLN A 98 8.25 -6.32 -13.98
C GLN A 98 6.73 -6.44 -13.96
N LEU A 99 6.01 -5.30 -14.01
CA LEU A 99 4.55 -5.29 -14.04
C LEU A 99 4.00 -6.01 -15.27
N ILE A 100 4.48 -5.67 -16.47
CA ILE A 100 4.02 -6.31 -17.71
C ILE A 100 4.33 -7.81 -17.69
N THR A 101 5.52 -8.19 -17.23
CA THR A 101 5.92 -9.60 -17.12
C THR A 101 5.02 -10.36 -16.15
N GLY A 102 4.79 -9.82 -14.96
CA GLY A 102 3.93 -10.44 -13.94
C GLY A 102 2.48 -10.54 -14.39
N MET A 103 1.94 -9.51 -15.04
CA MET A 103 0.59 -9.55 -15.61
C MET A 103 0.49 -10.61 -16.70
N LYS A 104 1.48 -10.71 -17.58
CA LYS A 104 1.48 -11.69 -18.67
C LYS A 104 1.49 -13.12 -18.11
N GLN A 105 2.37 -13.39 -17.15
CA GLN A 105 2.42 -14.67 -16.45
C GLN A 105 1.07 -15.00 -15.80
N LEU A 106 0.47 -14.04 -15.09
CA LEU A 106 -0.83 -14.23 -14.45
C LEU A 106 -1.93 -14.57 -15.48
N MET A 107 -1.97 -13.88 -16.61
CA MET A 107 -2.97 -14.14 -17.66
C MET A 107 -2.75 -15.51 -18.33
N GLU A 108 -1.49 -15.91 -18.53
CA GLU A 108 -1.14 -17.22 -19.09
C GLU A 108 -1.48 -18.37 -18.13
N GLU A 109 -1.21 -18.20 -16.84
CA GLU A 109 -1.56 -19.17 -15.78
C GLU A 109 -3.07 -19.38 -15.64
N HIS A 110 -3.86 -18.37 -15.99
CA HIS A 110 -5.33 -18.37 -15.90
C HIS A 110 -6.00 -18.30 -17.29
N ALA A 111 -5.39 -18.89 -18.31
CA ALA A 111 -5.91 -18.87 -19.68
C ALA A 111 -7.31 -19.51 -19.84
N ASP A 112 -7.80 -20.23 -18.83
CA ASP A 112 -9.16 -20.77 -18.74
C ASP A 112 -10.22 -19.72 -18.40
N VAL A 113 -9.81 -18.57 -17.85
CA VAL A 113 -10.68 -17.43 -17.56
C VAL A 113 -10.98 -16.66 -18.85
N ASP A 114 -12.25 -16.34 -19.08
CA ASP A 114 -12.67 -15.59 -20.26
C ASP A 114 -11.90 -14.27 -20.39
N GLY A 115 -11.37 -14.03 -21.60
CA GLY A 115 -10.53 -12.87 -21.92
C GLY A 115 -9.05 -12.96 -21.49
N ALA A 116 -8.64 -13.93 -20.67
CA ALA A 116 -7.24 -14.01 -20.19
C ALA A 116 -6.24 -14.31 -21.32
N ALA A 117 -6.57 -15.22 -22.25
CA ALA A 117 -5.71 -15.53 -23.38
C ALA A 117 -5.54 -14.35 -24.36
N GLU A 118 -6.59 -13.56 -24.56
CA GLU A 118 -6.55 -12.33 -25.36
C GLU A 118 -5.68 -11.27 -24.66
N ALA A 119 -5.86 -11.08 -23.35
CA ALA A 119 -5.06 -10.17 -22.55
C ALA A 119 -3.56 -10.56 -22.56
N ALA A 120 -3.24 -11.85 -22.43
CA ALA A 120 -1.86 -12.35 -22.54
C ALA A 120 -1.25 -12.03 -23.92
N SER A 121 -2.04 -12.18 -24.99
CA SER A 121 -1.62 -11.86 -26.36
C SER A 121 -1.37 -10.37 -26.53
N TYR A 122 -2.27 -9.52 -26.04
CA TYR A 122 -2.11 -8.06 -26.06
C TYR A 122 -0.85 -7.61 -25.28
N LEU A 123 -0.64 -8.16 -24.08
CA LEU A 123 0.55 -7.87 -23.28
C LEU A 123 1.85 -8.32 -23.97
N ALA A 124 1.80 -9.35 -24.81
CA ALA A 124 2.95 -9.80 -25.60
C ALA A 124 3.39 -8.81 -26.68
N GLU A 125 2.49 -7.92 -27.12
CA GLU A 125 2.76 -6.90 -28.13
C GLU A 125 3.45 -5.64 -27.54
N ILE A 126 3.56 -5.54 -26.21
CA ILE A 126 4.24 -4.42 -25.57
C ILE A 126 5.76 -4.56 -25.77
N HIS A 127 6.34 -3.68 -26.58
CA HIS A 127 7.77 -3.72 -26.92
C HIS A 127 8.65 -2.78 -26.11
N GLN A 128 8.05 -1.79 -25.44
CA GLN A 128 8.82 -0.80 -24.68
C GLN A 128 8.00 -0.15 -23.57
N ILE A 129 8.70 0.22 -22.50
CA ILE A 129 8.19 1.11 -21.47
C ILE A 129 8.71 2.52 -21.74
N VAL A 130 7.82 3.50 -21.76
CA VAL A 130 8.18 4.92 -21.96
C VAL A 130 7.87 5.68 -20.68
N ILE A 131 8.87 6.33 -20.10
CA ILE A 131 8.68 7.21 -18.95
C ILE A 131 8.20 8.57 -19.46
N LEU A 132 6.99 8.94 -19.09
CA LEU A 132 6.46 10.26 -19.43
C LEU A 132 7.06 11.30 -18.47
N PRO A 133 7.37 12.51 -18.96
CA PRO A 133 7.79 13.59 -18.09
C PRO A 133 6.71 13.86 -17.04
N ARG A 134 7.11 14.19 -15.80
CA ARG A 134 6.17 14.66 -14.79
C ARG A 134 5.40 15.83 -15.42
N ALA A 135 4.08 15.72 -15.50
CA ALA A 135 3.24 16.83 -15.93
C ALA A 135 3.59 18.03 -15.05
N GLY A 136 4.17 19.07 -15.64
CA GLY A 136 4.34 20.34 -14.95
C GLY A 136 2.96 20.78 -14.46
N LYS A 137 2.88 21.30 -13.23
CA LYS A 137 1.66 21.94 -12.72
C LYS A 137 1.15 22.91 -13.79
N ILE A 138 -0.07 22.68 -14.28
CA ILE A 138 -0.85 23.71 -15.00
C ILE A 138 -1.36 24.69 -13.94
#